data_AF-A0AAV6YTX5-F1
#
_entry.id   AF-A0AAV6YTX5-F1
#
_cell.length_a   1.000
_cell.length_b   1.000
_cell.length_c   1.000
_cell.angle_alpha   90.00
_cell.angle_beta   90.00
_cell.angle_gamma   90.00
#
_symmetry.space_group_name_H-M   'P 1'
#
loop_
_entity.id
_entity.type
_entity.pdbx_description
1 polymer ?
#
loop_
_entity_poly.entity_id
_entity_poly.type
_entity_poly.pdbx_seq_one_letter_code
_entity_poly.pdbx_strand_id
1 'polypeptide(L)'
;MYILQKVAISLYSIIFIFGLFGNGLVIWIAGFRMKKTISTVWFLHLAIADFLCCLSIHLLIALWANLSKTPSMVLVHVLFEMLLIITISSSVLLLTAISIDRWLLVMWPFWTKIHRTQKLVRIVVAIIWVTSLISTGSVYYLYVYHVDIITNYNTAWRIHLVRLLIMFVIPFLIIVACYVTIFLKLRKSNRPQRSQRPYRIITAVILCFFICWAPYYAWPLSPKYYIYNVQSQIIITLIISLAYLNSCINPIIYVFMGQDFRHGFLKSIPFRIKEAISVQPDVQCQEQDDGDPAPTTDF
;
A
#
# COMPACT_ATOMS: atom_id res chain seq x y z
N MET A 1 -28.47 -8.81 -11.63
CA MET A 1 -28.05 -9.16 -10.25
C MET A 1 -27.14 -10.39 -10.23
N TYR A 2 -27.60 -11.57 -10.70
CA TYR A 2 -26.85 -12.83 -10.62
C TYR A 2 -25.47 -12.82 -11.30
N ILE A 3 -25.37 -12.25 -12.51
CA ILE A 3 -24.09 -12.14 -13.23
C ILE A 3 -23.10 -11.27 -12.45
N LEU A 4 -23.56 -10.10 -11.96
CA LEU A 4 -22.73 -9.19 -11.15
C LEU A 4 -22.19 -9.87 -9.89
N GLN A 5 -23.04 -10.64 -9.21
CA GLN A 5 -22.65 -11.41 -8.03
C GLN A 5 -21.50 -12.38 -8.34
N LYS A 6 -21.61 -13.18 -9.41
CA LYS A 6 -20.54 -14.09 -9.82
C LYS A 6 -19.24 -13.36 -10.17
N VAL A 7 -19.35 -12.29 -10.96
CA VAL A 7 -18.20 -11.47 -11.36
C VAL A 7 -17.49 -10.88 -10.14
N ALA A 8 -18.24 -10.31 -9.19
CA ALA A 8 -17.70 -9.76 -7.96
C ALA A 8 -16.97 -10.83 -7.13
N ILE A 9 -17.61 -11.99 -6.90
CA ILE A 9 -17.01 -13.10 -6.15
C ILE A 9 -15.71 -13.57 -6.81
N SER A 10 -15.71 -13.79 -8.13
CA SER A 10 -14.51 -14.20 -8.86
C SER A 10 -13.38 -13.17 -8.75
N LEU A 11 -13.69 -11.89 -8.96
CA LEU A 11 -12.71 -10.81 -8.88
C LEU A 11 -12.11 -10.69 -7.48
N TYR A 12 -12.94 -10.69 -6.44
CA TYR A 12 -12.48 -10.62 -5.06
C TYR A 12 -11.68 -11.86 -4.65
N SER A 13 -12.04 -13.04 -5.12
CA SER A 13 -11.28 -14.28 -4.85
C SER A 13 -9.88 -14.22 -5.44
N ILE A 14 -9.73 -13.69 -6.65
CA ILE A 14 -8.42 -13.49 -7.29
C ILE A 14 -7.57 -12.54 -6.43
N ILE A 15 -8.11 -11.37 -6.09
CA ILE A 15 -7.42 -10.37 -5.27
C ILE A 15 -7.03 -10.95 -3.91
N PHE A 16 -7.92 -11.69 -3.26
CA PHE A 16 -7.70 -12.37 -1.99
C PHE A 16 -6.50 -13.32 -2.04
N ILE A 17 -6.45 -14.20 -3.05
CA ILE A 17 -5.35 -15.16 -3.23
C ILE A 17 -4.02 -14.42 -3.41
N PHE A 18 -3.93 -13.53 -4.40
CA PHE A 18 -2.68 -12.80 -4.66
C PHE A 18 -2.24 -11.96 -3.47
N GLY A 19 -3.19 -11.30 -2.81
CA GLY A 19 -2.95 -10.48 -1.63
C GLY A 19 -2.42 -11.25 -0.44
N LEU A 20 -3.03 -12.40 -0.10
CA LEU A 20 -2.58 -13.24 1.02
C LEU A 20 -1.21 -13.85 0.76
N PHE A 21 -0.99 -14.45 -0.40
CA PHE A 21 0.29 -15.08 -0.71
C PHE A 21 1.41 -14.04 -0.79
N GLY A 22 1.17 -12.92 -1.48
CA GLY A 22 2.14 -11.85 -1.63
C GLY A 22 2.54 -11.24 -0.28
N ASN A 23 1.56 -10.76 0.50
CA ASN A 23 1.85 -10.12 1.78
C ASN A 23 2.31 -11.12 2.85
N GLY A 24 1.80 -12.35 2.84
CA GLY A 24 2.27 -13.43 3.72
C GLY A 24 3.75 -13.76 3.51
N LEU A 25 4.19 -13.82 2.24
CA LEU A 25 5.61 -14.00 1.91
C LEU A 25 6.47 -12.84 2.44
N VAL A 26 5.99 -11.60 2.30
CA VAL A 26 6.69 -10.41 2.82
C VAL A 26 6.83 -10.48 4.34
N ILE A 27 5.74 -10.83 5.04
CA ILE A 27 5.75 -11.01 6.50
C ILE A 27 6.77 -12.07 6.89
N TRP A 28 6.82 -13.21 6.18
CA TRP A 28 7.78 -14.27 6.46
C TRP A 28 9.23 -13.82 6.23
N ILE A 29 9.52 -13.15 5.10
CA ILE A 29 10.86 -12.67 4.78
C ILE A 29 11.32 -11.61 5.79
N ALA A 30 10.51 -10.58 6.03
CA ALA A 30 10.84 -9.49 6.97
C ALA A 30 10.85 -9.99 8.43
N GLY A 31 10.02 -10.98 8.75
CA GLY A 31 9.86 -11.61 10.05
C GLY A 31 11.02 -12.52 10.44
N PHE A 32 11.51 -13.36 9.52
CA PHE A 32 12.41 -14.46 9.86
C PHE A 32 13.71 -14.48 9.05
N ARG A 33 13.76 -13.86 7.86
CA ARG A 33 14.90 -13.95 6.94
C ARG A 33 15.76 -12.70 6.87
N MET A 34 15.28 -11.56 7.38
CA MET A 34 15.99 -10.28 7.34
C MET A 34 16.49 -9.84 8.71
N LYS A 35 17.63 -9.13 8.72
CA LYS A 35 18.12 -8.43 9.91
C LYS A 35 17.09 -7.41 10.37
N LYS A 36 16.82 -7.39 11.67
CA LYS A 36 15.88 -6.44 12.28
C LYS A 36 16.48 -5.03 12.23
N THR A 37 16.01 -4.23 11.28
CA THR A 37 16.31 -2.81 11.11
C THR A 37 15.03 -1.99 11.24
N ILE A 38 15.16 -0.67 11.38
CA ILE A 38 14.01 0.24 11.45
C ILE A 38 13.15 0.12 10.18
N SER A 39 13.77 0.09 9.00
CA SER A 39 13.07 -0.08 7.74
C SER A 39 12.31 -1.40 7.65
N THR A 40 12.87 -2.51 8.18
CA THR A 40 12.15 -3.79 8.21
C THR A 40 10.95 -3.79 9.16
N VAL A 41 10.98 -3.00 10.24
CA VAL A 41 9.81 -2.86 11.13
C VAL A 41 8.67 -2.16 10.41
N TRP A 42 8.96 -1.06 9.71
CA TRP A 42 7.96 -0.35 8.92
C TRP A 42 7.33 -1.24 7.85
N PHE A 43 8.15 -1.94 7.06
CA PHE A 43 7.67 -2.83 6.00
C PHE A 43 6.91 -4.04 6.54
N LEU A 44 7.32 -4.59 7.68
CA LEU A 44 6.61 -5.69 8.33
C LEU A 44 5.19 -5.25 8.71
N HIS A 45 5.04 -4.10 9.37
CA HIS A 45 3.71 -3.64 9.78
C HIS A 45 2.84 -3.20 8.60
N LEU A 46 3.43 -2.64 7.55
CA LEU A 46 2.70 -2.34 6.31
C LEU A 46 2.20 -3.63 5.65
N ALA A 47 3.05 -4.68 5.55
CA ALA A 47 2.64 -5.98 5.05
C ALA A 47 1.57 -6.67 5.93
N ILE A 48 1.63 -6.50 7.26
CA ILE A 48 0.58 -6.98 8.17
C ILE A 48 -0.74 -6.24 7.90
N ALA A 49 -0.72 -4.92 7.72
CA ALA A 49 -1.92 -4.15 7.41
C ALA A 49 -2.52 -4.59 6.06
N ASP A 50 -1.70 -4.78 5.03
CA ASP A 50 -2.14 -5.27 3.73
C ASP A 50 -2.65 -6.72 3.77
N PHE A 51 -2.01 -7.59 4.55
CA PHE A 51 -2.47 -8.96 4.75
C PHE A 51 -3.85 -9.00 5.41
N LEU A 52 -4.05 -8.21 6.46
CA LEU A 52 -5.35 -8.07 7.14
C LEU A 52 -6.40 -7.42 6.21
N CYS A 53 -5.99 -6.46 5.37
CA CYS A 53 -6.83 -5.87 4.34
C CYS A 53 -7.31 -6.96 3.37
N CYS A 54 -6.40 -7.78 2.86
CA CYS A 54 -6.75 -8.91 1.99
C CYS A 54 -7.65 -9.92 2.73
N LEU A 55 -7.39 -10.20 4.01
CA LEU A 55 -8.22 -11.09 4.82
C LEU A 55 -9.67 -10.57 4.95
N SER A 56 -9.88 -9.25 5.03
CA SER A 56 -11.21 -8.65 5.06
C SER A 56 -12.04 -8.94 3.80
N ILE A 57 -11.39 -9.17 2.65
CA ILE A 57 -12.07 -9.53 1.40
C ILE A 57 -12.84 -10.85 1.55
N HIS A 58 -12.37 -11.78 2.40
CA HIS A 58 -13.11 -13.02 2.64
C HIS A 58 -14.51 -12.76 3.22
N LEU A 59 -14.63 -11.77 4.12
CA LEU A 59 -15.92 -11.34 4.66
C LEU A 59 -16.77 -10.70 3.56
N LEU A 60 -16.16 -9.90 2.66
CA LEU A 60 -16.85 -9.34 1.50
C LEU A 60 -17.37 -10.42 0.54
N ILE A 61 -16.58 -11.46 0.28
CA ILE A 61 -17.01 -12.61 -0.53
C ILE A 61 -18.21 -13.30 0.11
N ALA A 62 -18.20 -13.48 1.44
CA ALA A 62 -19.35 -14.06 2.16
C ALA A 62 -20.62 -13.20 2.03
N LEU A 63 -20.49 -11.86 2.09
CA LEU A 63 -21.60 -10.92 1.85
C LEU A 63 -22.15 -11.03 0.43
N TRP A 64 -21.27 -11.17 -0.57
CA TRP A 64 -21.71 -11.38 -1.95
C TRP A 64 -22.30 -12.78 -2.18
N ALA A 65 -21.83 -13.81 -1.49
CA ALA A 65 -22.36 -15.16 -1.62
C ALA A 65 -23.75 -15.31 -0.98
N ASN A 66 -24.01 -14.58 0.12
CA ASN A 66 -25.28 -14.61 0.83
C ASN A 66 -25.87 -13.21 1.01
N LEU A 67 -26.78 -12.84 0.11
CA LEU A 67 -27.45 -11.54 0.11
C LEU A 67 -28.61 -11.44 1.12
N SER A 68 -28.79 -12.43 2.00
CA SER A 68 -29.84 -12.39 3.03
C SER A 68 -29.54 -11.31 4.07
N LYS A 69 -30.58 -10.61 4.52
CA LYS A 69 -30.47 -9.57 5.57
C LYS A 69 -30.63 -10.15 6.98
N THR A 70 -30.06 -11.32 7.23
CA THR A 70 -30.14 -11.94 8.57
C THR A 70 -29.23 -11.20 9.56
N PRO A 71 -29.50 -11.24 10.88
CA PRO A 71 -28.63 -10.61 11.88
C PRO A 71 -27.17 -11.05 11.79
N SER A 72 -26.93 -12.32 11.44
CA SER A 72 -25.58 -12.85 11.19
C SER A 72 -24.89 -12.11 10.05
N MET A 73 -25.57 -11.89 8.92
CA MET A 73 -24.99 -11.17 7.78
C MET A 73 -24.76 -9.68 8.07
N VAL A 74 -25.58 -9.05 8.92
CA VAL A 74 -25.33 -7.69 9.40
C VAL A 74 -24.05 -7.64 10.23
N LEU A 75 -23.83 -8.62 11.13
CA LEU A 75 -22.59 -8.71 11.90
C LEU A 75 -21.37 -8.90 10.99
N VAL A 76 -21.47 -9.77 9.97
CA VAL A 76 -20.39 -9.95 8.98
C VAL A 76 -20.08 -8.64 8.24
N HIS A 77 -21.11 -7.87 7.87
CA HIS A 77 -20.95 -6.59 7.20
C HIS A 77 -20.26 -5.55 8.09
N VAL A 78 -20.66 -5.46 9.36
CA VAL A 78 -19.99 -4.58 10.33
C VAL A 78 -18.55 -5.00 10.52
N LEU A 79 -18.26 -6.29 10.71
CA LEU A 79 -16.88 -6.79 10.88
C LEU A 79 -16.02 -6.50 9.64
N PHE A 80 -16.57 -6.67 8.44
CA PHE A 80 -15.93 -6.33 7.19
C PHE A 80 -15.53 -4.84 7.16
N GLU A 81 -16.49 -3.94 7.37
CA GLU A 81 -16.24 -2.50 7.34
C GLU A 81 -15.24 -2.08 8.43
N MET A 82 -15.36 -2.60 9.66
CA MET A 82 -14.42 -2.29 10.74
C MET A 82 -12.99 -2.72 10.37
N LEU A 83 -12.81 -3.95 9.86
CA LEU A 83 -11.50 -4.45 9.47
C LEU A 83 -10.92 -3.67 8.28
N LEU A 84 -11.75 -3.31 7.30
CA LEU A 84 -11.36 -2.45 6.18
C LEU A 84 -10.86 -1.08 6.69
N ILE A 85 -11.58 -0.44 7.61
CA ILE A 85 -11.21 0.89 8.14
C ILE A 85 -9.95 0.84 9.00
N ILE A 86 -9.75 -0.19 9.81
CA ILE A 86 -8.49 -0.37 10.55
C ILE A 86 -7.33 -0.48 9.57
N THR A 87 -7.47 -1.33 8.56
CA THR A 87 -6.35 -1.68 7.68
C THR A 87 -5.98 -0.54 6.74
N ILE A 88 -6.96 0.14 6.13
CA ILE A 88 -6.70 1.33 5.31
C ILE A 88 -6.06 2.47 6.13
N SER A 89 -6.55 2.70 7.35
CA SER A 89 -6.04 3.76 8.22
C SER A 89 -4.61 3.44 8.69
N SER A 90 -4.35 2.18 9.05
CA SER A 90 -3.00 1.73 9.40
C SER A 90 -2.05 1.90 8.21
N SER A 91 -2.45 1.47 7.01
CA SER A 91 -1.60 1.56 5.81
C SER A 91 -1.27 3.01 5.44
N VAL A 92 -2.24 3.94 5.45
CA VAL A 92 -1.98 5.34 5.10
C VAL A 92 -1.11 6.05 6.15
N LEU A 93 -1.34 5.79 7.44
CA LEU A 93 -0.54 6.36 8.52
C LEU A 93 0.88 5.79 8.53
N LEU A 94 1.05 4.50 8.23
CA LEU A 94 2.37 3.87 8.05
C LEU A 94 3.11 4.47 6.86
N LEU A 95 2.46 4.65 5.70
CA LEU A 95 3.07 5.31 4.54
C LEU A 95 3.49 6.74 4.87
N THR A 96 2.67 7.46 5.63
CA THR A 96 2.99 8.83 6.10
C THR A 96 4.22 8.81 7.01
N ALA A 97 4.25 7.91 8.00
CA ALA A 97 5.38 7.77 8.91
C ALA A 97 6.67 7.36 8.20
N ILE A 98 6.61 6.45 7.23
CA ILE A 98 7.75 6.05 6.38
C ILE A 98 8.27 7.26 5.58
N SER A 99 7.36 8.08 5.07
CA SER A 99 7.70 9.27 4.29
C SER A 99 8.40 10.33 5.15
N ILE A 100 7.90 10.55 6.37
CA ILE A 100 8.53 11.43 7.37
C ILE A 100 9.89 10.88 7.80
N ASP A 101 10.02 9.58 8.10
CA ASP A 101 11.30 8.96 8.48
C ASP A 101 12.37 9.18 7.41
N ARG A 102 12.01 9.01 6.12
CA ARG A 102 12.91 9.27 4.99
C ARG A 102 13.24 10.75 4.85
N TRP A 103 12.26 11.62 5.03
CA TRP A 103 12.47 13.06 5.01
C TRP A 103 13.45 13.49 6.11
N LEU A 104 13.29 12.97 7.34
CA LEU A 104 14.21 13.22 8.45
C LEU A 104 15.63 12.72 8.16
N LEU A 105 15.78 11.55 7.53
CA LEU A 105 17.10 11.02 7.15
C LEU A 105 17.83 11.94 6.15
N VAL A 106 17.10 12.58 5.24
CA VAL A 106 17.68 13.46 4.21
C VAL A 106 17.91 14.87 4.75
N MET A 107 16.96 15.41 5.50
CA MET A 107 16.99 16.81 5.95
C MET A 107 17.82 16.96 7.23
N TRP A 108 17.73 16.03 8.17
CA TRP A 108 18.37 16.08 9.50
C TRP A 108 19.17 14.79 9.82
N PRO A 109 20.29 14.54 9.11
CA PRO A 109 21.08 13.32 9.27
C PRO A 109 21.74 13.17 10.66
N PHE A 110 22.15 14.26 11.30
CA PHE A 110 22.76 14.20 12.64
C PHE A 110 21.74 13.83 13.72
N TRP A 111 20.55 14.43 13.66
CA TRP A 111 19.47 14.12 14.61
C TRP A 111 19.04 12.66 14.50
N THR A 112 18.85 12.17 13.28
CA THR A 112 18.46 10.77 13.03
C THR A 112 19.53 9.79 13.48
N LYS A 113 20.82 10.10 13.32
CA LYS A 113 21.90 9.22 13.82
C LYS A 113 21.80 8.97 15.33
N ILE A 114 21.33 9.94 16.10
CA ILE A 114 21.26 9.88 17.57
C ILE A 114 19.91 9.34 18.05
N HIS A 115 18.80 9.85 17.51
CA HIS A 115 17.46 9.62 18.05
C HIS A 115 16.65 8.52 17.35
N ARG A 116 17.02 8.15 16.11
CA ARG A 116 16.27 7.18 15.31
C ARG A 116 16.55 5.76 15.80
N THR A 117 15.78 5.32 16.79
CA THR A 117 15.90 3.99 17.41
C THR A 117 14.74 3.07 17.05
N GLN A 118 14.94 1.76 17.16
CA GLN A 118 13.86 0.78 16.95
C GLN A 118 12.74 0.89 18.00
N LYS A 119 13.07 1.29 19.23
CA LYS A 119 12.07 1.47 20.30
C LYS A 119 11.08 2.56 19.91
N LEU A 120 11.59 3.71 19.45
CA LEU A 120 10.76 4.81 18.97
C LEU A 120 9.82 4.38 17.84
N VAL A 121 10.36 3.67 16.85
CA VAL A 121 9.58 3.19 15.69
C VAL A 121 8.46 2.23 16.12
N ARG A 122 8.73 1.31 17.05
CA ARG A 122 7.69 0.42 17.59
C ARG A 122 6.60 1.19 18.35
N ILE A 123 6.95 2.24 19.09
CA ILE A 123 5.98 3.11 19.75
C ILE A 123 5.12 3.84 18.71
N VAL A 124 5.72 4.43 17.68
CA VAL A 124 4.98 5.11 16.60
C VAL A 124 4.03 4.14 15.91
N VAL A 125 4.49 2.93 15.60
CA VAL A 125 3.63 1.87 15.03
C VAL A 125 2.46 1.54 15.96
N ALA A 126 2.70 1.37 17.26
CA ALA A 126 1.63 1.10 18.22
C ALA A 126 0.59 2.23 18.24
N ILE A 127 1.03 3.50 18.22
CA ILE A 127 0.16 4.66 18.13
C ILE A 127 -0.67 4.62 16.83
N ILE A 128 -0.06 4.24 15.70
CA ILE A 128 -0.76 4.11 14.42
C ILE A 128 -1.89 3.07 14.52
N TRP A 129 -1.62 1.89 15.07
CA TRP A 129 -2.64 0.84 15.23
C TRP A 129 -3.78 1.28 16.16
N VAL A 130 -3.45 1.92 17.28
CA VAL A 130 -4.46 2.45 18.21
C VAL A 130 -5.31 3.53 17.54
N THR A 131 -4.68 4.46 16.83
CA THR A 131 -5.39 5.53 16.10
C THR A 131 -6.31 4.94 15.02
N SER A 132 -5.83 3.90 14.32
CA SER A 132 -6.61 3.20 13.29
C SER A 132 -7.80 2.45 13.89
N LEU A 133 -7.63 1.84 15.07
CA LEU A 133 -8.73 1.22 15.81
C LEU A 133 -9.78 2.24 16.24
N ILE A 134 -9.36 3.40 16.78
CA ILE A 134 -10.29 4.47 17.18
C ILE A 134 -11.12 4.98 15.99
N SER A 135 -10.52 5.05 14.80
CA SER A 135 -11.21 5.52 13.58
C SER A 135 -12.44 4.68 13.18
N THR A 136 -12.50 3.42 13.63
CA THR A 136 -13.63 2.52 13.41
C THR A 136 -14.90 2.92 14.16
N GLY A 137 -14.79 3.77 15.20
CA GLY A 137 -15.94 4.26 15.95
C GLY A 137 -16.99 4.93 15.06
N SER A 138 -16.56 5.56 13.96
CA SER A 138 -17.45 6.14 12.95
C SER A 138 -18.32 5.11 12.22
N VAL A 139 -17.78 3.91 11.96
CA VAL A 139 -18.51 2.79 11.33
C VAL A 139 -19.50 2.22 12.32
N TYR A 140 -19.07 1.97 13.56
CA TYR A 140 -19.98 1.53 14.62
C TYR A 140 -21.16 2.50 14.80
N TYR A 141 -20.88 3.81 14.79
CA TYR A 141 -21.92 4.84 14.87
C TYR A 141 -22.91 4.77 13.70
N LEU A 142 -22.43 4.66 12.46
CA LEU A 142 -23.29 4.58 11.28
C LEU A 142 -24.15 3.30 11.22
N TYR A 143 -23.60 2.15 11.63
CA TYR A 143 -24.27 0.86 11.47
C TYR A 143 -25.09 0.41 12.69
N VAL A 144 -24.66 0.74 13.92
CA VAL A 144 -25.32 0.25 15.15
C VAL A 144 -26.36 1.23 15.68
N TYR A 145 -26.13 2.54 15.55
CA TYR A 145 -27.12 3.55 15.98
C TYR A 145 -28.22 3.80 14.95
N HIS A 146 -28.32 2.96 13.90
CA HIS A 146 -29.34 3.09 12.86
C HIS A 146 -29.50 4.53 12.38
N VAL A 147 -28.39 5.22 12.09
CA VAL A 147 -28.46 6.36 11.19
C VAL A 147 -28.89 5.74 9.87
N ASP A 148 -30.21 5.68 9.67
CA ASP A 148 -30.76 5.28 8.39
C ASP A 148 -30.22 6.31 7.42
N ILE A 149 -29.24 5.87 6.64
CA ILE A 149 -28.33 6.74 5.92
C ILE A 149 -29.12 7.62 4.94
N ILE A 150 -30.30 7.13 4.54
CA ILE A 150 -31.29 7.80 3.72
C ILE A 150 -31.97 8.95 4.49
N THR A 151 -32.33 8.77 5.76
CA THR A 151 -33.01 9.80 6.58
C THR A 151 -32.03 10.82 7.16
N ASN A 152 -30.79 10.42 7.43
CA ASN A 152 -29.75 11.28 8.02
C ASN A 152 -28.55 11.49 7.07
N TYR A 153 -28.85 11.74 5.79
CA TYR A 153 -27.87 11.99 4.73
C TYR A 153 -26.78 12.99 5.14
N ASN A 154 -27.17 14.12 5.73
CA ASN A 154 -26.22 15.18 6.12
C ASN A 154 -25.19 14.69 7.14
N THR A 155 -25.60 13.85 8.11
CA THR A 155 -24.70 13.30 9.13
C THR A 155 -23.74 12.29 8.51
N ALA A 156 -24.26 11.37 7.69
CA ALA A 156 -23.43 10.38 6.99
C ALA A 156 -22.41 11.07 6.07
N TRP A 157 -22.84 12.06 5.29
CA TRP A 157 -21.99 12.83 4.40
C TRP A 157 -20.87 13.55 5.17
N ARG A 158 -21.18 14.20 6.31
CA ARG A 158 -20.18 14.85 7.17
C ARG A 158 -19.15 13.86 7.71
N ILE A 159 -19.59 12.68 8.14
CA ILE A 159 -18.68 11.62 8.61
C ILE A 159 -17.75 11.17 7.48
N HIS A 160 -18.27 10.95 6.27
CA HIS A 160 -17.46 10.60 5.10
C HIS A 160 -16.49 11.73 4.70
N LEU A 161 -16.92 12.99 4.79
CA LEU A 161 -16.05 14.14 4.51
C LEU A 161 -14.90 14.22 5.50
N VAL A 162 -15.19 14.12 6.81
CA VAL A 162 -14.16 14.13 7.86
C VAL A 162 -13.17 12.98 7.65
N ARG A 163 -13.67 11.79 7.28
CA ARG A 163 -12.81 10.64 6.93
C ARG A 163 -11.93 10.92 5.72
N LEU A 164 -12.46 11.49 4.63
CA LEU A 164 -11.66 11.90 3.47
C LEU A 164 -10.57 12.90 3.87
N LEU A 165 -10.90 13.91 4.67
CA LEU A 165 -9.93 14.95 5.05
C LEU A 165 -8.82 14.38 5.93
N ILE A 166 -9.17 13.66 7.00
CA ILE A 166 -8.22 13.17 8.00
C ILE A 166 -7.41 11.98 7.48
N MET A 167 -8.05 11.04 6.79
CA MET A 167 -7.40 9.77 6.41
C MET A 167 -6.89 9.73 4.97
N PHE A 168 -7.20 10.74 4.14
CA PHE A 168 -6.71 10.78 2.77
C PHE A 168 -5.98 12.09 2.46
N VAL A 169 -6.66 13.24 2.59
CA VAL A 169 -6.10 14.55 2.16
C VAL A 169 -4.90 14.98 3.02
N ILE A 170 -5.02 14.96 4.35
CA ILE A 170 -3.91 15.37 5.23
C ILE A 170 -2.68 14.47 5.04
N PRO A 171 -2.79 13.12 5.10
CA PRO A 171 -1.69 12.22 4.78
C PRO A 171 -1.08 12.46 3.40
N PHE A 172 -1.91 12.66 2.37
CA PHE A 172 -1.45 12.95 1.01
C PHE A 172 -0.55 14.18 0.98
N LEU A 173 -1.01 15.30 1.55
CA LEU A 173 -0.27 16.56 1.55
C LEU A 173 1.06 16.44 2.30
N ILE A 174 1.07 15.75 3.46
CA ILE A 174 2.31 15.50 4.21
C ILE A 174 3.29 14.71 3.36
N ILE A 175 2.84 13.61 2.74
CA ILE A 175 3.68 12.76 1.91
C ILE A 175 4.23 13.55 0.72
N VAL A 176 3.38 14.27 -0.02
CA VAL A 176 3.79 15.11 -1.16
C VAL A 176 4.84 16.13 -0.72
N ALA A 177 4.60 16.84 0.39
CA ALA A 177 5.56 17.80 0.92
C ALA A 177 6.92 17.16 1.27
N CYS A 178 6.92 15.97 1.91
CA CYS A 178 8.13 15.22 2.19
C CYS A 178 8.91 14.88 0.91
N TYR A 179 8.26 14.36 -0.13
CA TYR A 179 8.96 13.96 -1.36
C TYR A 179 9.37 15.13 -2.24
N VAL A 180 8.57 16.19 -2.33
CA VAL A 180 8.95 17.42 -3.04
C VAL A 180 10.20 18.03 -2.40
N THR A 181 10.24 18.14 -1.07
CA THR A 181 11.42 18.69 -0.37
C THR A 181 12.67 17.80 -0.53
N ILE A 182 12.52 16.48 -0.43
CA ILE A 182 13.62 15.52 -0.72
C ILE A 182 14.11 15.71 -2.16
N PHE A 183 13.22 15.76 -3.14
CA PHE A 183 13.56 15.90 -4.54
C PHE A 183 14.33 17.21 -4.82
N LEU A 184 13.83 18.33 -4.29
CA LEU A 184 14.49 19.63 -4.43
C LEU A 184 15.88 19.65 -3.76
N LYS A 185 16.03 19.01 -2.59
CA LYS A 185 17.33 18.91 -1.90
C LYS A 185 18.33 18.06 -2.69
N LEU A 186 17.88 16.94 -3.25
CA LEU A 186 18.73 16.04 -4.05
C LEU A 186 19.15 16.69 -5.37
N ARG A 187 18.26 17.44 -6.03
CA ARG A 187 18.58 18.19 -7.25
C ARG A 187 19.66 19.25 -7.01
N LYS A 188 19.60 19.97 -5.88
CA LYS A 188 20.61 20.97 -5.50
C LYS A 188 21.97 20.37 -5.14
N SER A 189 22.02 19.09 -4.75
CA SER A 189 23.23 18.43 -4.26
C SER A 189 24.08 17.76 -5.36
N ASN A 190 23.70 17.85 -6.65
CA ASN A 190 24.35 17.15 -7.78
C ASN A 190 24.65 15.66 -7.51
N ARG A 191 23.79 14.99 -6.74
CA ARG A 191 23.97 13.56 -6.42
C ARG A 191 23.71 12.71 -7.67
N PRO A 192 24.53 11.67 -7.94
CA PRO A 192 24.40 10.84 -9.13
C PRO A 192 23.03 10.14 -9.19
N GLN A 193 22.50 9.98 -10.40
CA GLN A 193 21.11 9.53 -10.66
C GLN A 193 20.79 8.12 -10.12
N ARG A 194 21.81 7.26 -9.95
CA ARG A 194 21.69 5.93 -9.30
C ARG A 194 21.23 6.03 -7.83
N SER A 195 21.54 7.14 -7.14
CA SER A 195 21.07 7.41 -5.77
C SER A 195 19.59 7.80 -5.67
N GLN A 196 18.96 8.15 -6.81
CA GLN A 196 17.57 8.62 -6.85
C GLN A 196 16.54 7.50 -7.12
N ARG A 197 16.97 6.32 -7.58
CA ARG A 197 16.10 5.17 -7.91
C ARG A 197 15.11 4.79 -6.78
N PRO A 198 15.53 4.68 -5.51
CA PRO A 198 14.62 4.35 -4.43
C PRO A 198 13.48 5.37 -4.32
N TYR A 199 13.78 6.67 -4.38
CA TYR A 199 12.80 7.76 -4.24
C TYR A 199 11.78 7.80 -5.39
N ARG A 200 12.22 7.54 -6.63
CA ARG A 200 11.29 7.41 -7.77
C ARG A 200 10.31 6.26 -7.58
N ILE A 201 10.80 5.11 -7.11
CA ILE A 201 9.94 3.95 -6.83
C ILE A 201 8.92 4.32 -5.75
N ILE A 202 9.34 4.93 -4.63
CA ILE A 202 8.39 5.29 -3.55
C ILE A 202 7.36 6.31 -4.02
N THR A 203 7.77 7.28 -4.83
CA THR A 203 6.85 8.27 -5.41
C THR A 203 5.78 7.57 -6.25
N ALA A 204 6.15 6.58 -7.07
CA ALA A 204 5.20 5.79 -7.84
C ALA A 204 4.24 4.98 -6.94
N VAL A 205 4.74 4.41 -5.84
CA VAL A 205 3.90 3.70 -4.85
C VAL A 205 2.87 4.61 -4.22
N ILE A 206 3.31 5.78 -3.79
CA ILE A 206 2.46 6.78 -3.17
C ILE A 206 1.37 7.20 -4.15
N LEU A 207 1.75 7.55 -5.39
CA LEU A 207 0.78 7.90 -6.41
C LEU A 207 -0.21 6.76 -6.67
N CYS A 208 0.26 5.51 -6.76
CA CYS A 208 -0.60 4.34 -6.91
C CYS A 208 -1.58 4.20 -5.74
N PHE A 209 -1.11 4.36 -4.50
CA PHE A 209 -1.95 4.34 -3.31
C PHE A 209 -3.07 5.37 -3.42
N PHE A 210 -2.73 6.63 -3.64
CA PHE A 210 -3.73 7.70 -3.67
C PHE A 210 -4.68 7.56 -4.86
N ILE A 211 -4.21 7.12 -6.03
CA ILE A 211 -5.08 6.85 -7.19
C ILE A 211 -6.05 5.70 -6.91
N CYS A 212 -5.58 4.61 -6.28
CA CYS A 212 -6.42 3.47 -5.97
C CYS A 212 -7.46 3.77 -4.89
N TRP A 213 -7.12 4.59 -3.89
CA TRP A 213 -7.99 4.87 -2.76
C TRP A 213 -8.86 6.13 -2.93
N ALA A 214 -8.50 7.08 -3.82
CA ALA A 214 -9.30 8.29 -4.05
C ALA A 214 -10.76 7.99 -4.37
N PRO A 215 -11.09 7.03 -5.29
CA PRO A 215 -12.47 6.73 -5.61
C PRO A 215 -13.24 6.17 -4.41
N TYR A 216 -12.58 5.40 -3.54
CA TYR A 216 -13.19 4.84 -2.33
C TYR A 216 -13.62 5.92 -1.33
N TYR A 217 -12.77 6.92 -1.09
CA TYR A 217 -13.12 8.02 -0.19
C TYR A 217 -14.09 9.03 -0.82
N ALA A 218 -14.04 9.22 -2.15
CA ALA A 218 -14.88 10.19 -2.84
C ALA A 218 -16.32 9.68 -3.08
N TRP A 219 -16.49 8.39 -3.35
CA TRP A 219 -17.79 7.84 -3.74
C TRP A 219 -18.92 8.07 -2.71
N PRO A 220 -18.71 7.89 -1.40
CA PRO A 220 -19.74 8.17 -0.40
C PRO A 220 -20.21 9.63 -0.32
N LEU A 221 -19.46 10.59 -0.89
CA LEU A 221 -19.87 11.99 -0.96
C LEU A 221 -20.82 12.29 -2.12
N SER A 222 -20.92 11.37 -3.09
CA SER A 222 -21.85 11.47 -4.20
C SER A 222 -23.28 11.18 -3.74
N PRO A 223 -24.28 12.00 -4.10
CA PRO A 223 -25.68 11.66 -3.86
C PRO A 223 -26.09 10.29 -4.45
N LYS A 224 -25.42 9.85 -5.52
CA LYS A 224 -25.67 8.54 -6.16
C LYS A 224 -25.27 7.34 -5.29
N TYR A 225 -24.41 7.55 -4.29
CA TYR A 225 -24.02 6.50 -3.34
C TYR A 225 -25.22 5.92 -2.59
N TYR A 226 -26.19 6.77 -2.29
CA TYR A 226 -27.40 6.42 -1.53
C TYR A 226 -28.52 5.86 -2.43
N ILE A 227 -28.32 5.87 -3.76
CA ILE A 227 -29.25 5.29 -4.73
C ILE A 227 -28.87 3.82 -4.96
N TYR A 228 -29.68 2.91 -4.45
CA TYR A 228 -29.44 1.47 -4.54
C TYR A 228 -29.91 0.90 -5.90
N ASN A 229 -29.10 1.08 -6.94
CA ASN A 229 -29.34 0.52 -8.27
C ASN A 229 -28.16 -0.33 -8.77
N VAL A 230 -28.37 -1.07 -9.87
CA VAL A 230 -27.36 -1.98 -10.44
C VAL A 230 -26.08 -1.22 -10.84
N GLN A 231 -26.21 -0.01 -11.38
CA GLN A 231 -25.07 0.80 -11.78
C GLN A 231 -24.20 1.20 -10.57
N SER A 232 -24.81 1.65 -9.48
CA SER A 232 -24.12 1.96 -8.22
C SER A 232 -23.42 0.74 -7.64
N GLN A 233 -24.02 -0.46 -7.75
CA GLN A 233 -23.40 -1.72 -7.33
C GLN A 233 -22.20 -2.13 -8.20
N ILE A 234 -22.24 -1.86 -9.52
CA ILE A 234 -21.09 -2.08 -10.40
C ILE A 234 -19.97 -1.11 -10.03
N ILE A 235 -20.30 0.18 -9.87
CA ILE A 235 -19.32 1.22 -9.52
C ILE A 235 -18.64 0.91 -8.19
N ILE A 236 -19.41 0.59 -7.14
CA ILE A 236 -18.82 0.28 -5.84
C ILE A 236 -17.96 -0.98 -5.88
N THR A 237 -18.35 -1.99 -6.68
CA THR A 237 -17.54 -3.19 -6.90
C THR A 237 -16.18 -2.82 -7.50
N LEU A 238 -16.18 -2.03 -8.58
CA LEU A 238 -14.95 -1.60 -9.24
C LEU A 238 -14.07 -0.72 -8.33
N ILE A 239 -14.67 0.18 -7.57
CA ILE A 239 -13.96 1.05 -6.61
C ILE A 239 -13.30 0.22 -5.51
N ILE A 240 -14.03 -0.73 -4.92
CA ILE A 240 -13.50 -1.61 -3.89
C ILE A 240 -12.39 -2.50 -4.47
N SER A 241 -12.58 -3.08 -5.66
CA SER A 241 -11.53 -3.86 -6.32
C SER A 241 -10.27 -3.04 -6.58
N LEU A 242 -10.41 -1.82 -7.09
CA LEU A 242 -9.27 -0.92 -7.33
C LEU A 242 -8.53 -0.57 -6.03
N ALA A 243 -9.27 -0.32 -4.95
CA ALA A 243 -8.70 -0.07 -3.64
C ALA A 243 -7.90 -1.27 -3.11
N TYR A 244 -8.43 -2.49 -3.22
CA TYR A 244 -7.71 -3.69 -2.77
C TYR A 244 -6.51 -4.07 -3.64
N LEU A 245 -6.53 -3.76 -4.95
CA LEU A 245 -5.37 -3.97 -5.82
C LEU A 245 -4.12 -3.26 -5.30
N ASN A 246 -4.27 -2.12 -4.61
CA ASN A 246 -3.15 -1.44 -3.97
C ASN A 246 -2.40 -2.35 -2.97
N SER A 247 -3.12 -3.14 -2.17
CA SER A 247 -2.49 -4.08 -1.22
C SER A 247 -1.80 -5.26 -1.93
N CYS A 248 -2.18 -5.59 -3.17
CA CYS A 248 -1.49 -6.58 -4.00
C CYS A 248 -0.21 -6.05 -4.65
N ILE A 249 -0.06 -4.74 -4.81
CA ILE A 249 1.11 -4.10 -5.44
C ILE A 249 2.26 -3.96 -4.43
N ASN A 250 1.97 -3.86 -3.13
CA ASN A 250 2.97 -3.67 -2.07
C ASN A 250 4.08 -4.74 -2.02
N PRO A 251 3.81 -6.06 -2.19
CA PRO A 251 4.85 -7.08 -2.34
C PRO A 251 5.88 -6.80 -3.45
N ILE A 252 5.43 -6.31 -4.60
CA ILE A 252 6.28 -5.97 -5.75
C ILE A 252 7.23 -4.83 -5.36
N ILE A 253 6.71 -3.84 -4.64
CA ILE A 253 7.46 -2.68 -4.18
C ILE A 253 8.61 -3.08 -3.26
N TYR A 254 8.41 -4.02 -2.33
CA TYR A 254 9.45 -4.42 -1.38
C TYR A 254 10.65 -5.07 -2.09
N VAL A 255 10.39 -5.86 -3.14
CA VAL A 255 11.43 -6.46 -3.98
C VAL A 255 12.28 -5.39 -4.67
N PHE A 256 11.67 -4.28 -5.10
CA PHE A 256 12.39 -3.18 -5.75
C PHE A 256 13.03 -2.18 -4.77
N MET A 257 12.53 -2.07 -3.53
CA MET A 257 13.02 -1.10 -2.54
C MET A 257 14.24 -1.54 -1.73
N GLY A 258 14.47 -2.84 -1.52
CA GLY A 258 15.54 -3.32 -0.64
C GLY A 258 16.49 -4.30 -1.32
N GLN A 259 17.79 -3.99 -1.37
CA GLN A 259 18.80 -4.97 -1.76
C GLN A 259 18.73 -6.22 -0.88
N ASP A 260 18.52 -6.04 0.43
CA ASP A 260 18.33 -7.13 1.39
C ASP A 260 17.06 -7.94 1.13
N PHE A 261 15.97 -7.27 0.74
CA PHE A 261 14.69 -7.93 0.45
C PHE A 261 14.79 -8.72 -0.86
N ARG A 262 15.39 -8.12 -1.90
CA ARG A 262 15.71 -8.78 -3.16
C ARG A 262 16.61 -10.00 -2.92
N HIS A 263 17.62 -9.90 -2.06
CA HIS A 263 18.50 -11.03 -1.74
C HIS A 263 17.76 -12.15 -0.98
N GLY A 264 16.93 -11.80 0.02
CA GLY A 264 16.10 -12.75 0.75
C GLY A 264 15.06 -13.44 -0.13
N PHE A 265 14.43 -12.69 -1.03
CA PHE A 265 13.47 -13.19 -2.01
C PHE A 265 14.13 -14.09 -3.05
N LEU A 266 15.22 -13.66 -3.69
CA LEU A 266 15.97 -14.45 -4.68
C LEU A 266 16.60 -15.72 -4.09
N LYS A 267 16.91 -15.74 -2.80
CA LYS A 267 17.37 -16.94 -2.09
C LYS A 267 16.22 -17.92 -1.79
N SER A 268 14.99 -17.42 -1.71
CA SER A 268 13.78 -18.22 -1.45
C SER A 268 13.11 -18.74 -2.73
N ILE A 269 13.49 -18.19 -3.88
CA ILE A 269 13.01 -18.62 -5.20
C ILE A 269 13.85 -19.81 -5.71
N PRO A 270 13.24 -20.86 -6.30
CA PRO A 270 13.97 -21.97 -6.92
C PRO A 270 14.90 -21.47 -8.05
N PHE A 271 16.09 -22.06 -8.14
CA PHE A 271 17.22 -21.63 -8.98
C PHE A 271 16.86 -21.21 -10.42
N ARG A 272 15.88 -21.88 -11.06
CA ARG A 272 15.48 -21.59 -12.45
C ARG A 272 14.81 -20.23 -12.68
N ILE A 273 14.10 -19.68 -11.69
CA ILE A 273 13.47 -18.35 -11.80
C ILE A 273 14.49 -17.25 -11.47
N LYS A 274 15.50 -17.56 -10.65
CA LYS A 274 16.59 -16.66 -10.29
C LYS A 274 17.40 -16.24 -11.53
N GLU A 275 17.62 -17.19 -12.44
CA GLU A 275 18.34 -17.00 -13.71
C GLU A 275 17.58 -16.09 -14.69
N ALA A 276 16.27 -16.26 -14.81
CA ALA A 276 15.41 -15.43 -15.66
C ALA A 276 15.31 -13.95 -15.21
N ILE A 277 15.43 -13.68 -13.90
CA ILE A 277 15.32 -12.32 -13.33
C ILE A 277 16.68 -11.58 -13.34
N SER A 278 17.81 -12.30 -13.40
CA SER A 278 19.15 -11.69 -13.46
C SER A 278 19.54 -11.15 -14.84
N VAL A 279 18.78 -11.43 -15.90
CA VAL A 279 19.19 -11.20 -17.30
C VAL A 279 18.92 -9.78 -17.84
N GLN A 280 18.35 -8.84 -17.09
CA GLN A 280 18.24 -7.43 -17.54
C GLN A 280 18.51 -6.41 -16.41
N PRO A 281 19.26 -5.30 -16.62
CA PRO A 281 19.96 -4.85 -17.84
C PRO A 281 21.47 -4.53 -17.62
N ASP A 282 22.30 -4.84 -18.62
CA ASP A 282 23.40 -3.97 -19.07
C ASP A 282 23.49 -4.11 -20.60
N VAL A 283 23.07 -3.07 -21.31
CA VAL A 283 23.28 -2.87 -22.74
C VAL A 283 24.17 -1.64 -22.86
N GLN A 284 25.23 -1.76 -23.68
CA GLN A 284 26.28 -0.80 -24.08
C GLN A 284 27.45 -0.66 -23.07
N CYS A 285 28.73 -0.74 -23.45
CA CYS A 285 29.41 -0.51 -24.73
C CYS A 285 30.63 -1.43 -24.89
N GLN A 286 30.91 -1.91 -26.10
CA GLN A 286 32.27 -1.97 -26.65
C GLN A 286 32.18 -1.66 -28.15
N GLU A 287 32.29 -0.37 -28.48
CA GLU A 287 33.02 0.02 -29.68
C GLU A 287 34.49 -0.24 -29.37
N GLN A 288 35.16 -1.03 -30.21
CA GLN A 288 36.61 -1.10 -30.23
C GLN A 288 37.00 -1.07 -31.71
N ASP A 289 37.17 0.16 -32.18
CA ASP A 289 37.97 0.51 -33.33
C ASP A 289 39.43 0.51 -32.86
N ASP A 290 40.31 -0.20 -33.58
CA ASP A 290 41.64 0.31 -33.93
C ASP A 290 42.40 -0.71 -34.80
N GLY A 291 42.50 -0.35 -36.08
CA GLY A 291 43.71 -0.29 -36.90
C GLY A 291 44.85 -1.31 -36.71
N ASP A 292 45.06 -2.11 -37.76
CA ASP A 292 46.39 -2.59 -38.17
C ASP A 292 47.18 -1.41 -38.82
N PRO A 293 48.52 -1.32 -38.71
CA PRO A 293 49.38 -2.15 -39.57
C PRO A 293 50.73 -2.62 -38.96
N ALA A 294 51.08 -3.89 -39.26
CA ALA A 294 52.34 -4.53 -39.73
C ALA A 294 53.72 -3.76 -39.76
N PRO A 295 54.87 -4.43 -40.04
CA PRO A 295 55.64 -5.37 -39.21
C PRO A 295 57.19 -5.11 -39.20
N THR A 296 57.96 -5.98 -38.53
CA THR A 296 59.43 -6.26 -38.62
C THR A 296 60.46 -5.24 -38.10
N THR A 297 61.38 -5.67 -37.23
CA THR A 297 62.74 -6.17 -37.58
C THR A 297 63.49 -6.71 -36.35
N ASP A 298 64.22 -7.82 -36.57
CA ASP A 298 65.26 -8.41 -35.72
C ASP A 298 66.53 -7.54 -35.63
N PHE A 299 67.34 -7.90 -34.61
CA PHE A 299 68.69 -7.45 -34.17
C PHE A 299 68.73 -6.44 -33.02
#